data_AF-A0A1E4K633-F1
#
_entry.id   AF-A0A1E4K633-F1
#
_cell.length_a   1.000
_cell.length_b   1.000
_cell.length_c   1.000
_cell.angle_alpha   90.00
_cell.angle_beta   90.00
_cell.angle_gamma   90.00
#
_symmetry.space_group_name_H-M   'P 1'
#
loop_
_entity.id
_entity.type
_entity.pdbx_description
1 polymer ?
#
loop_
_entity_poly.entity_id
_entity_poly.type
_entity_poly.pdbx_seq_one_letter_code
_entity_poly.pdbx_strand_id
1 'polypeptide(L)'
;MILRDSLVGLRREAAARFDRWLGDAPGPPSAGFLPTAYQARRLGTMLAILDLLHGPGGAGVTSHDVARLIIYPRLSVGRGAEWKSSSERRRTQRLIEEARGLMQGGYRALLAGPAGRQKLP
;
A
#
# COMPACT_ATOMS: atom_id res chain seq x y z
N MET A 1 -19.58 -21.94 24.51
CA MET A 1 -18.17 -21.63 24.20
C MET A 1 -18.04 -20.12 24.01
N ILE A 2 -17.35 -19.40 24.91
CA ILE A 2 -17.16 -17.95 24.75
C ILE A 2 -15.99 -17.74 23.79
N LEU A 3 -16.24 -17.16 22.62
CA LEU A 3 -15.19 -16.80 21.67
C LEU A 3 -14.36 -15.65 22.26
N ARG A 4 -13.10 -15.90 22.61
CA ARG A 4 -12.19 -14.85 23.04
C ARG A 4 -11.67 -14.09 21.82
N ASP A 5 -12.13 -12.86 21.67
CA ASP A 5 -11.56 -11.90 20.73
C ASP A 5 -10.19 -11.42 21.22
N SER A 6 -9.12 -11.93 20.60
CA SER A 6 -7.75 -11.53 20.92
C SER A 6 -7.44 -10.06 20.60
N LEU A 7 -8.31 -9.40 19.83
CA LEU A 7 -8.16 -8.00 19.43
C LEU A 7 -9.04 -7.04 20.25
N VAL A 8 -9.73 -7.52 21.30
CA VAL A 8 -10.66 -6.71 22.09
C VAL A 8 -9.97 -5.48 22.71
N GLY A 9 -8.74 -5.63 23.18
CA GLY A 9 -7.93 -4.53 23.71
C GLY A 9 -7.64 -3.46 22.64
N LEU A 10 -7.25 -3.91 21.44
CA LEU A 10 -6.98 -3.03 20.31
C LEU A 10 -8.26 -2.29 19.87
N ARG A 11 -9.41 -2.96 19.79
CA ARG A 11 -10.69 -2.30 19.43
C ARG A 11 -11.09 -1.24 20.45
N ARG A 12 -10.92 -1.53 21.75
CA ARG A 12 -11.18 -0.56 22.82
C ARG A 12 -10.28 0.67 22.73
N GLU A 13 -8.97 0.47 22.49
CA GLU A 13 -8.04 1.58 22.28
C GLU A 13 -8.41 2.43 21.06
N ALA A 14 -8.85 1.79 19.97
CA ALA A 14 -9.28 2.46 18.75
C ALA A 14 -10.49 3.36 19.00
N ALA A 15 -11.51 2.84 19.67
CA ALA A 15 -12.72 3.58 20.01
C ALA A 15 -12.41 4.75 20.94
N ALA A 16 -11.62 4.52 22.00
CA ALA A 16 -11.23 5.58 22.93
C ALA A 16 -10.38 6.67 22.24
N ARG A 17 -9.58 6.30 21.25
CA ARG A 17 -8.83 7.26 20.42
C ARG A 17 -9.76 8.07 19.53
N PHE A 18 -10.72 7.42 18.88
CA PHE A 18 -11.68 8.09 18.00
C PHE A 18 -12.52 9.10 18.78
N ASP A 19 -12.96 8.74 19.98
CA ASP A 19 -13.65 9.64 20.92
C ASP A 19 -12.80 10.88 21.26
N ARG A 20 -11.52 10.69 21.63
CA ARG A 20 -10.58 11.82 21.86
C ARG A 20 -10.33 12.68 20.61
N TRP A 21 -10.33 12.06 19.44
CA TRP A 21 -10.17 12.75 18.16
C TRP A 21 -11.38 13.64 17.83
N LEU A 22 -12.60 13.21 18.17
CA LEU A 22 -13.82 14.01 18.03
C LEU A 22 -13.90 15.19 19.00
N GLY A 23 -13.19 15.11 20.13
CA GLY A 23 -13.14 16.18 21.14
C GLY A 23 -12.27 17.37 20.72
N ASP A 24 -10.94 17.17 20.69
CA ASP A 24 -9.96 18.13 20.11
C ASP A 24 -8.47 17.71 20.28
N ALA A 25 -8.18 16.49 20.72
CA ALA A 25 -6.78 16.10 20.98
C ALA A 25 -6.56 14.60 20.79
N PRO A 26 -6.34 14.13 19.54
CA PRO A 26 -5.83 12.79 19.34
C PRO A 26 -4.39 12.73 19.88
N GLY A 27 -4.20 12.04 21.02
CA GLY A 27 -2.86 11.57 21.41
C GLY A 27 -2.22 10.71 20.30
N PRO A 28 -0.94 10.34 20.39
CA PRO A 28 -0.29 9.51 19.37
C PRO A 28 -0.99 8.14 19.23
N PRO A 29 -1.04 7.55 18.00
CA PRO A 29 -1.62 6.22 17.79
C PRO A 29 -0.78 5.16 18.50
N SER A 30 -1.43 4.17 19.12
CA SER A 30 -0.70 3.05 19.68
C SER A 30 0.01 2.29 18.55
N ALA A 31 1.18 1.74 18.86
CA ALA A 31 2.06 1.11 17.85
C ALA A 31 1.36 -0.01 17.06
N GLY A 32 0.35 -0.67 17.63
CA GLY A 32 -0.46 -1.69 16.95
C GLY A 32 -1.34 -1.17 15.81
N PHE A 33 -1.63 0.14 15.77
CA PHE A 33 -2.42 0.76 14.71
C PHE A 33 -1.60 1.14 13.49
N LEU A 34 -0.31 1.44 13.67
CA LEU A 34 0.53 1.95 12.61
C LEU A 34 1.12 0.82 11.74
N PRO A 35 1.24 1.01 10.43
CA PRO A 35 2.09 0.15 9.62
C PRO A 35 3.55 0.27 10.06
N THR A 36 4.32 -0.80 9.90
CA THR A 36 5.78 -0.71 10.05
C THR A 36 6.38 0.23 9.01
N ALA A 37 7.60 0.73 9.22
CA ALA A 37 8.28 1.58 8.24
C ALA A 37 8.36 0.95 6.83
N TYR A 38 8.56 -0.37 6.78
CA TYR A 38 8.53 -1.13 5.53
C TYR A 38 7.14 -1.11 4.87
N GLN A 39 6.08 -1.40 5.65
CA GLN A 39 4.71 -1.38 5.16
C GLN A 39 4.28 0.01 4.69
N ALA A 40 4.61 1.05 5.46
CA ALA A 40 4.32 2.44 5.11
C ALA A 40 4.98 2.82 3.77
N ARG A 41 6.27 2.48 3.60
CA ARG A 41 7.00 2.70 2.34
C ARG A 41 6.36 1.94 1.19
N ARG A 42 6.01 0.66 1.39
CA ARG A 42 5.35 -0.17 0.37
C ARG A 42 4.01 0.43 -0.06
N LEU A 43 3.16 0.80 0.88
CA LEU A 43 1.87 1.44 0.60
C LEU A 43 2.05 2.79 -0.11
N GLY A 44 3.04 3.59 0.31
CA GLY A 44 3.39 4.84 -0.38
C GLY A 44 3.81 4.60 -1.84
N THR A 45 4.59 3.55 -2.11
CA THR A 45 4.90 3.15 -3.50
C THR A 45 3.66 2.75 -4.28
N MET A 46 2.71 2.02 -3.69
CA MET A 46 1.45 1.65 -4.36
C MET A 46 0.64 2.89 -4.73
N LEU A 47 0.52 3.85 -3.83
CA LEU A 47 -0.15 5.12 -4.09
C LEU A 47 0.55 5.89 -5.21
N ALA A 48 1.88 6.03 -5.17
CA ALA A 48 2.63 6.72 -6.22
C ALA A 48 2.47 6.07 -7.61
N ILE A 49 2.36 4.74 -7.68
CA ILE A 49 2.05 4.02 -8.93
C ILE A 49 0.65 4.40 -9.43
N LEU A 50 -0.36 4.41 -8.55
CA LEU A 50 -1.73 4.77 -8.91
C LEU A 50 -1.83 6.22 -9.36
N ASP A 51 -1.18 7.14 -8.64
CA ASP A 51 -1.14 8.56 -8.98
C ASP A 51 -0.52 8.78 -10.36
N LEU A 52 0.56 8.07 -10.68
CA LEU A 52 1.19 8.15 -12.00
C LEU A 52 0.29 7.57 -13.12
N LEU A 53 -0.44 6.49 -12.85
CA LEU A 53 -1.29 5.82 -13.84
C LEU A 53 -2.65 6.51 -14.04
N HIS A 54 -3.21 7.10 -13.00
CA HIS A 54 -4.59 7.62 -12.98
C HIS A 54 -4.66 9.13 -12.76
N GLY A 55 -3.55 9.78 -12.42
CA GLY A 55 -3.47 11.23 -12.25
C GLY A 55 -3.52 12.01 -13.56
N PRO A 56 -3.47 13.34 -13.49
CA PRO A 56 -3.42 14.21 -14.65
C PRO A 56 -2.23 13.85 -15.55
N GLY A 57 -2.49 13.55 -16.82
CA GLY A 57 -1.44 13.10 -17.76
C GLY A 57 -1.11 11.60 -17.69
N GLY A 58 -1.86 10.79 -16.94
CA GLY A 58 -1.68 9.33 -16.89
C GLY A 58 -1.99 8.62 -18.23
N ALA A 59 -2.69 9.28 -19.14
CA ALA A 59 -2.96 8.77 -20.48
C ALA A 59 -1.65 8.54 -21.25
N GLY A 60 -1.35 7.29 -21.58
CA GLY A 60 -0.13 6.91 -22.30
C GLY A 60 1.06 6.52 -21.41
N VAL A 61 0.93 6.60 -20.08
CA VAL A 61 1.95 6.07 -19.16
C VAL A 61 2.09 4.57 -19.34
N THR A 62 3.31 4.12 -19.61
CA THR A 62 3.61 2.70 -19.81
C THR A 62 4.13 2.05 -18.53
N SER A 63 4.09 0.71 -18.46
CA SER A 63 4.77 -0.03 -17.39
C SER A 63 6.27 0.26 -17.29
N HIS A 64 6.92 0.64 -18.40
CA HIS A 64 8.33 1.05 -18.40
C HIS A 64 8.50 2.41 -17.71
N ASP A 65 7.56 3.34 -17.92
CA ASP A 65 7.57 4.65 -17.25
C ASP A 65 7.37 4.51 -15.74
N VAL A 66 6.44 3.64 -15.31
CA VAL A 66 6.28 3.30 -13.88
C VAL A 66 7.58 2.75 -13.29
N ALA A 67 8.24 1.82 -14.01
CA ALA A 67 9.50 1.25 -13.57
C ALA A 67 10.57 2.32 -13.40
N ARG A 68 10.77 3.17 -14.41
CA ARG A 68 11.82 4.19 -14.43
C ARG A 68 11.57 5.31 -13.42
N LEU A 69 10.33 5.75 -13.26
CA LEU A 69 10.01 6.93 -12.44
C LEU A 69 9.85 6.59 -10.95
N ILE A 70 9.34 5.39 -10.64
CA ILE A 70 8.94 5.05 -9.26
C ILE A 70 9.81 3.94 -8.66
N ILE A 71 10.03 2.84 -9.39
CA ILE A 71 10.60 1.61 -8.79
C ILE A 71 12.13 1.58 -8.91
N TYR A 72 12.64 2.03 -10.06
CA TYR A 72 14.04 1.99 -10.46
C TYR A 72 14.46 3.35 -11.06
N PRO A 73 14.69 4.38 -10.24
CA PRO A 73 15.11 5.72 -10.73
C PRO A 73 16.38 5.72 -11.59
N ARG A 74 17.19 4.66 -11.50
CA ARG A 74 18.42 4.45 -12.29
C ARG A 74 18.31 3.24 -13.21
N LEU A 75 17.11 2.95 -13.72
CA LEU A 75 16.88 1.82 -14.63
C LEU A 75 17.78 1.93 -15.86
N SER A 76 18.68 0.96 -16.02
CA SER A 76 19.55 0.84 -17.21
C SER A 76 18.87 0.10 -18.36
N VAL A 77 17.86 -0.72 -18.07
CA VAL A 77 17.13 -1.52 -19.05
C VAL A 77 16.38 -0.61 -20.03
N GLY A 78 16.72 -0.73 -21.31
CA GLY A 78 16.08 -0.01 -22.41
C GLY A 78 14.63 -0.42 -22.67
N ARG A 79 14.04 0.08 -23.75
CA ARG A 79 12.68 -0.26 -24.19
C ARG A 79 12.68 -1.47 -25.14
N GLY A 80 11.50 -1.91 -25.58
CA GLY A 80 11.37 -2.93 -26.63
C GLY A 80 11.67 -4.34 -26.14
N ALA A 81 12.56 -5.05 -26.84
CA ALA A 81 12.88 -6.45 -26.53
C ALA A 81 13.55 -6.60 -25.15
N GLU A 82 14.48 -5.70 -24.84
CA GLU A 82 15.22 -5.70 -23.57
C GLU A 82 14.26 -5.56 -22.37
N TRP A 83 13.30 -4.63 -22.46
CA TRP A 83 12.24 -4.49 -21.47
C TRP A 83 11.35 -5.74 -21.39
N LYS A 84 10.95 -6.30 -22.53
CA LYS A 84 10.00 -7.44 -22.57
C LYS A 84 10.53 -8.67 -21.86
N SER A 85 11.84 -8.95 -21.95
CA SER A 85 12.48 -10.10 -21.29
C SER A 85 12.91 -9.83 -19.84
N SER A 86 12.98 -8.57 -19.42
CA SER A 86 13.57 -8.17 -18.14
C SER A 86 12.82 -8.67 -16.91
N SER A 87 13.56 -8.82 -15.81
CA SER A 87 12.99 -9.18 -14.51
C SER A 87 12.23 -7.99 -13.90
N GLU A 88 12.71 -6.79 -14.20
CA GLU A 88 12.21 -5.48 -13.80
C GLU A 88 10.80 -5.27 -14.34
N ARG A 89 10.53 -5.71 -15.58
CA ARG A 89 9.18 -5.71 -16.14
C ARG A 89 8.23 -6.57 -15.35
N ARG A 90 8.59 -7.84 -15.11
CA ARG A 90 7.74 -8.77 -14.34
C ARG A 90 7.47 -8.24 -12.94
N ARG A 91 8.49 -7.69 -12.27
CA ARG A 91 8.32 -7.08 -10.94
C ARG A 91 7.45 -5.82 -10.98
N THR A 92 7.64 -4.95 -11.97
CA THR A 92 6.82 -3.74 -12.12
C THR A 92 5.36 -4.07 -12.39
N GLN A 93 5.09 -5.06 -13.25
CA GLN A 93 3.73 -5.51 -13.52
C GLN A 93 3.04 -6.03 -12.26
N ARG A 94 3.72 -6.87 -11.48
CA ARG A 94 3.18 -7.36 -10.19
C ARG A 94 2.86 -6.21 -9.24
N LEU A 95 3.71 -5.20 -9.14
CA LEU A 95 3.45 -4.03 -8.28
C LEU A 95 2.27 -3.19 -8.79
N ILE A 96 2.13 -3.03 -10.12
CA ILE A 96 0.97 -2.35 -10.72
C ILE A 96 -0.32 -3.13 -10.42
N GLU A 97 -0.29 -4.45 -10.54
CA GLU A 97 -1.44 -5.33 -10.26
C GLU A 97 -1.82 -5.28 -8.77
N GLU A 98 -0.85 -5.33 -7.86
CA GLU A 98 -1.07 -5.19 -6.42
C GLU A 98 -1.66 -3.82 -6.06
N ALA A 99 -1.11 -2.74 -6.63
CA ALA A 99 -1.63 -1.39 -6.42
C ALA A 99 -3.09 -1.27 -6.86
N ARG A 100 -3.42 -1.82 -8.04
CA ARG A 100 -4.80 -1.87 -8.54
C ARG A 100 -5.69 -2.74 -7.66
N GLY A 101 -5.22 -3.90 -7.23
CA GLY A 101 -5.96 -4.78 -6.32
C GLY A 101 -6.28 -4.08 -5.00
N LEU A 102 -5.33 -3.32 -4.44
CA LEU A 102 -5.57 -2.49 -3.27
C LEU A 102 -6.64 -1.43 -3.52
N MET A 103 -6.53 -0.67 -4.62
CA MET A 103 -7.52 0.35 -5.01
C MET A 103 -8.93 -0.24 -5.19
N GLN A 104 -9.03 -1.42 -5.80
CA GLN A 104 -10.28 -2.12 -6.12
C GLN A 104 -10.87 -2.88 -4.91
N GLY A 105 -10.67 -2.37 -3.70
CA GLY A 105 -11.26 -2.90 -2.47
C GLY A 105 -10.34 -3.77 -1.62
N GLY A 106 -9.14 -4.15 -2.12
CA GLY A 106 -8.13 -4.86 -1.34
C GLY A 106 -7.66 -4.09 -0.11
N TYR A 107 -7.75 -2.75 -0.12
CA TYR A 107 -7.44 -1.90 1.04
C TYR A 107 -8.23 -2.28 2.30
N ARG A 108 -9.41 -2.91 2.17
CA ARG A 108 -10.23 -3.33 3.31
C ARG A 108 -9.52 -4.36 4.19
N ALA A 109 -8.63 -5.17 3.62
CA ALA A 109 -7.80 -6.08 4.40
C ALA A 109 -6.92 -5.32 5.42
N LEU A 110 -6.46 -4.11 5.09
CA LEU A 110 -5.64 -3.28 6.00
C LEU A 110 -6.40 -2.86 7.27
N LEU A 111 -7.73 -2.88 7.24
CA LEU A 111 -8.61 -2.55 8.36
C LEU A 111 -8.74 -3.70 9.37
N ALA A 112 -8.35 -4.93 9.00
CA ALA A 112 -8.34 -6.09 9.90
C ALA A 112 -7.16 -6.07 10.91
N GLY A 113 -6.48 -4.93 11.06
CA GLY A 113 -5.33 -4.78 11.96
C GLY A 113 -4.06 -5.47 11.44
N PRO A 114 -3.12 -5.82 12.32
CA PRO A 114 -1.81 -6.36 11.93
C PRO A 114 -1.86 -7.59 11.00
N ALA A 115 -2.81 -8.50 11.23
CA ALA A 115 -2.98 -9.72 10.43
C ALA A 115 -3.36 -9.42 8.96
N GLY A 116 -4.15 -8.37 8.74
CA GLY A 116 -4.54 -7.93 7.41
C GLY A 116 -3.42 -7.27 6.62
N ARG A 117 -2.44 -6.68 7.31
CA ARG A 117 -1.26 -6.03 6.69
C ARG A 117 -0.12 -7.01 6.38
N GLN A 118 -0.11 -8.20 6.98
CA GLN A 118 0.83 -9.27 6.65
C GLN A 118 0.44 -10.03 5.38
N LYS A 119 -0.83 -9.99 4.99
CA LYS A 119 -1.39 -10.66 3.81
C LYS A 119 -1.46 -9.76 2.57
N LEU A 120 -0.62 -8.73 2.50
CA LEU A 120 -0.39 -8.03 1.25
C LEU A 120 0.39 -9.01 0.34
N PRO A 121 -0.14 -9.35 -0.86
CA PRO A 121 0.51 -10.28 -1.77
C PRO A 121 1.91 -9.81 -2.22
#